data_AF-A0A8K0ND05-F1
#
_entry.id   AF-A0A8K0ND05-F1
#
_cell.length_a   1.000
_cell.length_b   1.000
_cell.length_c   1.000
_cell.angle_alpha   90.00
_cell.angle_beta   90.00
_cell.angle_gamma   90.00
#
_symmetry.space_group_name_H-M   'P 1'
#
loop_
_entity.id
_entity.type
_entity.pdbx_description
1 polymer ?
#
loop_
_entity_poly.entity_id
_entity_poly.type
_entity_poly.pdbx_seq_one_letter_code
_entity_poly.pdbx_strand_id
1 'polypeptide(L)'
;MKKRLPPSSSPSLRQHFWLGLQLVLSLSVLVSVLALLRISSQSQPAASAFSSSGRSSSVEGTPKIAFLFLARSNLPLDFLWHAFFQNAEKRNYSIYVHSEPGFVFDESTTRSPFFYGRQLNRSVKVDWGESSMVEAERLLLAAALEDPANQRFVLISDRYLVFTIPCLK
;
A
#
# COMPACT_ATOMS: atom_id res chain seq x y z
N MET A 1 -20.92 41.11 -72.53
CA MET A 1 -20.96 39.83 -71.77
C MET A 1 -19.65 39.68 -71.00
N LYS A 2 -19.66 39.76 -69.66
CA LYS A 2 -18.48 39.54 -68.80
C LYS A 2 -18.84 38.43 -67.81
N LYS A 3 -18.35 37.21 -68.05
CA LYS A 3 -18.49 36.09 -67.11
C LYS A 3 -17.50 36.29 -65.97
N ARG A 4 -18.01 36.44 -64.74
CA ARG A 4 -17.22 36.58 -63.52
C ARG A 4 -16.89 35.17 -63.01
N LEU A 5 -15.61 34.85 -62.87
CA LEU A 5 -15.14 33.58 -62.29
C LEU A 5 -15.31 33.59 -60.76
N PRO A 6 -15.60 32.44 -60.12
CA PRO A 6 -15.75 32.36 -58.68
C PRO A 6 -14.39 32.48 -57.95
N PRO A 7 -14.38 32.99 -56.71
CA PRO A 7 -13.16 33.08 -55.92
C PRO A 7 -12.68 31.68 -55.49
N SER A 8 -11.43 31.37 -55.84
CA SER A 8 -10.65 30.26 -55.28
C SER A 8 -10.40 30.53 -53.80
N SER A 9 -10.90 29.66 -52.91
CA SER A 9 -10.60 29.69 -51.48
C SER A 9 -9.66 28.54 -51.12
N SER A 10 -8.58 28.89 -50.43
CA SER A 10 -7.31 28.17 -50.33
C SER A 10 -7.35 27.03 -49.30
N PRO A 11 -6.85 25.82 -49.61
CA PRO A 11 -6.90 24.66 -48.69
C PRO A 11 -5.85 24.67 -47.56
N SER A 12 -4.95 25.65 -47.50
CA SER A 12 -3.74 25.58 -46.64
C SER A 12 -3.99 25.76 -45.14
N LEU A 13 -4.86 26.69 -44.73
CA LEU A 13 -5.02 27.04 -43.30
C LEU A 13 -5.69 25.94 -42.46
N ARG A 14 -6.68 25.24 -43.02
CA ARG A 14 -7.34 24.11 -42.35
C ARG A 14 -6.41 22.92 -42.17
N GLN A 15 -5.51 22.71 -43.13
CA GLN A 15 -4.56 21.60 -43.11
C GLN A 15 -3.48 21.82 -42.05
N HIS A 16 -2.93 23.03 -41.91
CA HIS A 16 -1.96 23.34 -40.85
C HIS A 16 -2.59 23.29 -39.45
N PHE A 17 -3.82 23.76 -39.29
CA PHE A 17 -4.53 23.66 -38.01
C PHE A 17 -4.82 22.21 -37.61
N TRP A 18 -5.23 21.37 -38.57
CA TRP A 18 -5.48 19.95 -38.35
C TRP A 18 -4.19 19.17 -38.02
N LEU A 19 -3.09 19.46 -38.72
CA LEU A 19 -1.78 18.89 -38.44
C LEU A 19 -1.24 19.33 -37.07
N GLY A 20 -1.43 20.60 -36.69
CA GLY A 20 -1.04 21.11 -35.38
C GLY A 20 -1.82 20.43 -34.24
N LEU A 21 -3.13 20.26 -34.39
CA LEU A 21 -3.96 19.57 -33.41
C LEU A 21 -3.56 18.09 -33.26
N GLN A 22 -3.30 17.40 -34.38
CA GLN A 22 -2.81 16.01 -34.33
C GLN A 22 -1.44 15.91 -33.64
N LEU A 23 -0.55 16.88 -33.83
CA LEU A 23 0.74 16.92 -33.15
C LEU A 23 0.56 17.11 -31.63
N VAL A 24 -0.32 18.02 -31.21
CA VAL A 24 -0.59 18.27 -29.78
C VAL A 24 -1.20 17.03 -29.11
N LEU A 25 -2.17 16.38 -29.76
CA LEU A 25 -2.78 15.15 -29.24
C LEU A 25 -1.76 14.01 -29.16
N SER A 26 -0.91 13.84 -30.17
CA SER A 26 0.10 12.78 -30.17
C SER A 26 1.18 13.01 -29.12
N LEU A 27 1.67 14.25 -28.94
CA LEU A 27 2.57 14.61 -27.83
C LEU A 27 1.93 14.40 -26.46
N SER A 28 0.66 14.79 -26.28
CA SER A 28 -0.06 14.59 -25.03
C SER A 28 -0.20 13.11 -24.68
N VAL A 29 -0.56 12.27 -25.65
CA VAL A 29 -0.66 10.82 -25.47
C VAL A 29 0.71 10.23 -25.17
N LEU A 30 1.76 10.65 -25.88
CA LEU A 30 3.12 10.18 -25.64
C LEU A 30 3.61 10.53 -24.22
N VAL A 31 3.41 11.77 -23.76
CA VAL A 31 3.74 12.19 -22.40
C VAL A 31 2.94 11.40 -21.37
N SER A 32 1.65 11.18 -21.61
CA SER A 32 0.80 10.37 -20.73
C SER A 32 1.28 8.92 -20.64
N VAL A 33 1.63 8.31 -21.78
CA VAL A 33 2.18 6.94 -21.84
C VAL A 33 3.54 6.87 -21.15
N LEU A 34 4.42 7.86 -21.35
CA LEU A 34 5.71 7.92 -20.66
C LEU A 34 5.53 8.09 -19.15
N ALA A 35 4.59 8.92 -18.70
CA ALA A 35 4.25 9.07 -17.28
C ALA A 35 3.73 7.75 -16.70
N LEU A 36 2.82 7.07 -17.40
CA LEU A 36 2.32 5.75 -17.00
C LEU A 36 3.43 4.70 -16.99
N LEU A 37 4.34 4.69 -17.96
CA LEU A 37 5.49 3.79 -17.98
C LEU A 37 6.47 4.09 -16.83
N ARG A 38 6.66 5.35 -16.46
CA ARG A 38 7.46 5.74 -15.28
C ARG A 38 6.80 5.28 -13.98
N ILE A 39 5.49 5.46 -13.85
CA ILE A 39 4.71 5.00 -12.69
C ILE A 39 4.74 3.47 -12.60
N SER A 40 4.57 2.78 -13.73
CA SER A 40 4.68 1.31 -13.84
C SER A 40 6.11 0.79 -13.63
N SER A 41 7.13 1.58 -13.96
CA SER A 41 8.54 1.22 -13.72
C SER A 41 8.97 1.49 -12.27
N GLN A 42 8.31 2.42 -11.58
CA GLN A 42 8.57 2.76 -10.18
C GLN A 42 7.74 1.90 -9.22
N SER A 43 6.60 1.40 -9.69
CA SER A 43 5.98 0.21 -9.10
C SER A 43 6.86 -0.97 -9.48
N GLN A 44 7.92 -1.21 -8.70
CA GLN A 44 8.40 -2.58 -8.56
C GLN A 44 7.21 -3.39 -8.01
N PRO A 45 6.57 -4.28 -8.79
CA PRO A 45 5.87 -5.36 -8.12
C PRO A 45 6.96 -6.12 -7.38
N ALA A 46 6.79 -6.34 -6.08
CA ALA A 46 7.56 -7.33 -5.34
C ALA A 46 7.26 -8.78 -5.83
N ALA A 47 6.99 -8.95 -7.13
CA ALA A 47 6.64 -10.20 -7.78
C ALA A 47 7.88 -10.95 -8.31
N SER A 48 9.06 -10.30 -8.41
CA SER A 48 10.30 -11.00 -8.77
C SER A 48 10.96 -11.75 -7.60
N ALA A 49 10.38 -11.72 -6.40
CA ALA A 49 10.77 -12.59 -5.28
C ALA A 49 9.95 -13.88 -5.21
N PHE A 50 8.83 -13.97 -5.93
CA PHE A 50 7.99 -15.17 -6.00
C PHE A 50 8.38 -16.04 -7.20
N SER A 51 9.68 -16.34 -7.35
CA SER A 51 10.02 -17.62 -7.96
C SER A 51 9.69 -18.68 -6.93
N SER A 52 8.54 -19.32 -7.13
CA SER A 52 8.12 -20.58 -6.53
C SER A 52 9.09 -21.71 -6.90
N SER A 53 10.34 -21.58 -6.45
CA SER A 53 11.08 -22.78 -6.09
C SER A 53 10.33 -23.36 -4.91
N GLY A 54 9.76 -24.55 -5.09
CA GLY A 54 9.21 -25.38 -4.02
C GLY A 54 10.30 -25.65 -2.98
N ARG A 55 10.60 -24.65 -2.17
CA ARG A 55 11.33 -24.79 -0.94
C ARG A 55 10.24 -25.20 0.04
N SER A 56 10.16 -26.50 0.25
CA SER A 56 10.03 -27.04 1.59
C SER A 56 11.12 -26.39 2.46
N SER A 57 10.99 -25.09 2.76
CA SER A 57 11.63 -24.54 3.92
C SER A 57 10.88 -25.22 5.05
N SER A 58 11.59 -26.09 5.76
CA SER A 58 11.30 -26.29 7.17
C SER A 58 11.18 -24.89 7.78
N VAL A 59 9.97 -24.35 7.85
CA VAL A 59 9.69 -23.11 8.55
C VAL A 59 10.16 -23.39 9.97
N GLU A 60 11.25 -22.75 10.38
CA GLU A 60 11.81 -22.92 11.71
C GLU A 60 10.82 -22.35 12.73
N GLY A 61 9.87 -23.17 13.18
CA GLY A 61 8.93 -22.81 14.23
C GLY A 61 7.48 -23.18 13.96
N THR A 62 6.67 -23.03 15.01
CA THR A 62 5.21 -23.20 14.94
C THR A 62 4.60 -22.09 14.09
N PRO A 63 3.77 -22.41 13.07
CA PRO A 63 3.09 -21.40 12.26
C PRO A 63 2.31 -20.38 13.09
N LYS A 64 2.47 -19.10 12.76
CA LYS A 64 1.86 -17.97 13.47
C LYS A 64 0.95 -17.14 12.57
N ILE A 65 0.03 -16.42 13.22
CA ILE A 65 -0.73 -15.34 12.63
C ILE A 65 -0.12 -14.00 13.05
N ALA A 66 0.29 -13.17 12.10
CA ALA A 66 0.73 -11.81 12.33
C ALA A 66 -0.47 -10.85 12.35
N PHE A 67 -0.72 -10.23 13.49
CA PHE A 67 -1.69 -9.16 13.63
C PHE A 67 -0.99 -7.82 13.46
N LEU A 68 -1.43 -7.07 12.46
CA LEU A 68 -0.85 -5.79 12.05
C LEU A 68 -1.85 -4.71 12.41
N PHE A 69 -1.54 -3.91 13.42
CA PHE A 69 -2.41 -2.83 13.88
C PHE A 69 -1.91 -1.50 13.34
N LEU A 70 -2.77 -0.83 12.56
CA LEU A 70 -2.54 0.54 12.12
C LEU A 70 -3.31 1.49 13.03
N ALA A 71 -2.63 2.02 14.04
CA ALA A 71 -3.14 2.99 15.00
C ALA A 71 -2.63 4.39 14.64
N ARG A 72 -3.41 5.44 14.88
CA ARG A 72 -2.91 6.82 14.69
C ARG A 72 -2.16 7.33 15.91
N SER A 73 -2.70 7.08 17.10
CA SER A 73 -2.05 7.43 18.37
C SER A 73 -2.22 6.26 19.35
N ASN A 74 -3.39 6.14 19.98
CA ASN A 74 -3.74 5.01 20.80
C ASN A 74 -4.40 3.87 20.00
N LEU A 75 -4.48 2.69 20.61
CA LEU A 75 -5.24 1.54 20.09
C LEU A 75 -6.67 1.62 20.63
N PRO A 76 -7.66 2.09 19.85
CA PRO A 76 -9.05 1.99 20.27
C PRO A 76 -9.41 0.51 20.46
N LEU A 77 -10.20 0.22 21.50
CA LEU A 77 -10.66 -1.14 21.84
C LEU A 77 -9.55 -2.11 22.28
N ASP A 78 -8.46 -1.60 22.86
CA ASP A 78 -7.42 -2.42 23.48
C ASP A 78 -7.97 -3.49 24.46
N PHE A 79 -9.08 -3.21 25.15
CA PHE A 79 -9.79 -4.16 26.01
C PHE A 79 -10.36 -5.37 25.26
N LEU A 80 -10.84 -5.20 24.03
CA LEU A 80 -11.40 -6.29 23.23
C LEU A 80 -10.28 -7.21 22.76
N TRP A 81 -9.19 -6.61 22.28
CA TRP A 81 -8.00 -7.33 21.89
C TRP A 81 -7.34 -8.02 23.08
N HIS A 82 -7.36 -7.40 24.26
CA HIS A 82 -6.92 -8.04 25.49
C HIS A 82 -7.68 -9.35 25.73
N ALA A 83 -9.01 -9.31 25.72
CA ALA A 83 -9.84 -10.50 25.91
C ALA A 83 -9.61 -11.56 24.82
N PHE A 84 -9.41 -11.12 23.57
CA PHE A 84 -9.09 -12.01 22.45
C PHE A 84 -7.76 -12.75 22.64
N PHE A 85 -6.70 -12.03 23.06
CA PHE A 85 -5.37 -12.60 23.24
C PHE A 85 -5.17 -13.32 24.57
N GLN A 86 -6.03 -13.08 25.57
CA GLN A 86 -5.91 -13.65 26.92
C GLN A 86 -5.89 -15.18 26.92
N ASN A 87 -6.69 -15.80 26.05
CA ASN A 87 -6.80 -17.26 25.93
C ASN A 87 -5.99 -17.83 24.76
N ALA A 88 -5.28 -16.98 24.01
CA ALA A 88 -4.48 -17.40 22.87
C ALA A 88 -3.05 -17.75 23.31
N GLU A 89 -2.52 -18.87 22.81
CA GLU A 89 -1.13 -19.24 23.08
C GLU A 89 -0.17 -18.25 22.41
N LYS A 90 0.73 -17.64 23.18
CA LYS A 90 1.69 -16.63 22.70
C LYS A 90 2.56 -17.08 21.53
N ARG A 91 2.77 -18.39 21.36
CA ARG A 91 3.57 -18.96 20.27
C ARG A 91 2.86 -18.99 18.92
N ASN A 92 1.53 -18.79 18.90
CA ASN A 92 0.69 -18.93 17.69
C ASN A 92 0.43 -17.58 16.99
N TYR A 93 0.92 -16.47 17.54
CA TYR A 93 0.71 -15.15 16.95
C TYR A 93 1.86 -14.19 17.22
N SER A 94 1.94 -13.17 16.38
CA SER A 94 2.85 -12.03 16.50
C SER A 94 2.02 -10.75 16.39
N ILE A 95 2.34 -9.72 17.17
CA ILE A 95 1.64 -8.43 17.16
C ILE A 95 2.62 -7.34 16.73
N TYR A 96 2.24 -6.58 15.72
CA TYR A 96 2.97 -5.43 15.21
C TYR A 96 2.05 -4.22 15.23
N VAL A 97 2.54 -3.09 15.71
CA VAL A 97 1.75 -1.85 15.79
C VAL A 97 2.48 -0.73 15.06
N HIS A 98 1.78 -0.04 14.17
CA HIS A 98 2.23 1.23 13.63
C HIS A 98 1.42 2.35 14.29
N SER A 99 2.12 3.40 14.71
CA SER A 99 1.59 4.57 15.40
C SER A 99 2.36 5.83 14.98
N GLU A 100 1.85 7.02 15.33
CA GLU A 100 2.58 8.28 15.08
C GLU A 100 4.03 8.21 15.64
N PRO A 101 5.01 8.81 14.95
CA PRO A 101 6.39 8.83 15.42
C PRO A 101 6.54 9.35 16.84
N GLY A 102 7.28 8.61 17.67
CA GLY A 102 7.51 8.94 19.07
C GLY A 102 6.43 8.42 20.04
N PHE A 103 5.33 7.85 19.53
CA PHE A 103 4.35 7.20 20.39
C PHE A 103 4.86 5.84 20.88
N VAL A 104 4.76 5.59 22.18
CA VAL A 104 5.22 4.36 22.84
C VAL A 104 4.04 3.71 23.55
N PHE A 105 3.85 2.41 23.33
CA PHE A 105 2.85 1.62 24.07
C PHE A 105 3.47 1.11 25.37
N ASP A 106 2.98 1.62 26.49
CA ASP A 106 3.38 1.27 27.86
C ASP A 106 2.16 1.34 28.81
N GLU A 107 2.40 1.15 30.11
CA GLU A 107 1.35 1.17 31.15
C GLU A 107 0.59 2.51 31.22
N SER A 108 1.19 3.62 30.76
CA SER A 108 0.56 4.94 30.77
C SER A 108 -0.31 5.19 29.55
N THR A 109 -0.01 4.54 28.41
CA THR A 109 -0.68 4.81 27.13
C THR A 109 -1.67 3.72 26.70
N THR A 110 -1.55 2.48 27.18
CA THR A 110 -2.51 1.41 26.90
C THR A 110 -2.79 0.53 28.11
N ARG A 111 -4.03 0.06 28.22
CA ARG A 111 -4.48 -0.80 29.33
C ARG A 111 -4.06 -2.25 29.13
N SER A 112 -3.75 -2.64 27.90
CA SER A 112 -3.48 -4.03 27.55
C SER A 112 -1.98 -4.30 27.41
N PRO A 113 -1.40 -5.18 28.25
CA PRO A 113 0.03 -5.48 28.22
C PRO A 113 0.49 -6.21 26.95
N PHE A 114 -0.44 -6.70 26.13
CA PHE A 114 -0.11 -7.37 24.86
C PHE A 114 0.54 -6.43 23.84
N PHE A 115 0.32 -5.12 23.96
CA PHE A 115 0.84 -4.11 23.04
C PHE A 115 2.10 -3.41 23.52
N TYR A 116 2.57 -3.68 24.75
CA TYR A 116 3.75 -2.99 25.29
C TYR A 116 4.98 -3.24 24.43
N GLY A 117 5.61 -2.15 23.98
CA GLY A 117 6.81 -2.20 23.14
C GLY A 117 6.63 -2.90 21.79
N ARG A 118 5.39 -3.01 21.27
CA ARG A 118 5.10 -3.65 19.97
C ARG A 118 5.04 -2.67 18.80
N GLN A 119 5.25 -1.38 19.06
CA GLN A 119 5.33 -0.37 18.01
C GLN A 119 6.56 -0.54 17.14
N LEU A 120 6.42 -0.22 15.85
CA LEU A 120 7.55 -0.14 14.94
C LEU A 120 8.46 1.04 15.31
N ASN A 121 9.77 0.82 15.32
CA ASN A 121 10.76 1.88 15.50
C ASN A 121 10.72 2.90 14.35
N ARG A 122 10.44 2.43 13.13
CA ARG A 122 10.25 3.27 11.95
C ARG A 122 8.76 3.45 11.72
N SER A 123 8.27 4.66 11.92
CA SER A 123 6.89 5.03 11.63
C SER A 123 6.81 6.34 10.84
N VAL A 124 5.61 6.59 10.30
CA VAL A 124 5.29 7.78 9.50
C VAL A 124 3.99 8.36 10.05
N LYS A 125 3.79 9.66 9.92
CA LYS A 125 2.49 10.26 10.27
C LYS A 125 1.47 9.88 9.21
N VAL A 126 0.35 9.29 9.65
CA VAL A 126 -0.71 8.79 8.75
C VAL A 126 -1.87 9.77 8.73
N ASP A 127 -2.18 10.25 7.53
CA ASP A 127 -3.34 11.08 7.24
C ASP A 127 -4.34 10.31 6.36
N TRP A 128 -5.63 10.60 6.50
CA TRP A 128 -6.68 9.87 5.77
C TRP A 128 -6.65 10.17 4.28
N GLY A 129 -6.63 9.12 3.46
CA GLY A 129 -6.65 9.25 2.00
C GLY A 129 -5.29 9.62 1.39
N GLU A 130 -4.26 9.78 2.22
CA GLU A 130 -2.90 10.09 1.76
C GLU A 130 -2.08 8.82 1.56
N SER A 131 -1.02 8.94 0.75
CA SER A 131 -0.09 7.83 0.47
C SER A 131 0.65 7.34 1.71
N SER A 132 0.72 8.15 2.77
CA SER A 132 1.31 7.78 4.06
C SER A 132 0.60 6.60 4.73
N MET A 133 -0.70 6.39 4.46
CA MET A 133 -1.44 5.22 4.93
C MET A 133 -0.89 3.93 4.30
N VAL A 134 -0.66 3.93 2.99
CA VAL A 134 -0.09 2.79 2.26
C VAL A 134 1.35 2.53 2.70
N GLU A 135 2.12 3.60 2.96
CA GLU A 135 3.47 3.47 3.49
C GLU A 135 3.49 2.80 4.88
N ALA A 136 2.58 3.19 5.77
CA ALA A 136 2.45 2.58 7.09
C ALA A 136 2.09 1.08 7.03
N GLU A 137 1.15 0.71 6.17
CA GLU A 137 0.79 -0.70 5.94
C GLU A 137 1.97 -1.51 5.39
N ARG A 138 2.73 -0.92 4.44
CA ARG A 138 3.94 -1.55 3.90
C ARG A 138 4.99 -1.77 4.98
N LEU A 139 5.18 -0.82 5.90
CA LEU A 139 6.12 -0.96 7.02
C LEU A 139 5.71 -2.08 7.97
N LEU A 140 4.41 -2.19 8.30
CA LEU A 140 3.87 -3.29 9.10
C LEU A 140 4.12 -4.65 8.43
N LEU A 141 3.81 -4.77 7.14
CA LEU A 141 4.03 -6.00 6.39
C LEU A 141 5.52 -6.35 6.32
N ALA A 142 6.39 -5.37 6.06
CA ALA A 142 7.83 -5.60 6.01
C ALA A 142 8.35 -6.16 7.34
N ALA A 143 7.98 -5.54 8.46
CA ALA A 143 8.38 -6.01 9.79
C ALA A 143 7.83 -7.42 10.12
N ALA A 144 6.62 -7.72 9.68
CA ALA A 144 6.01 -9.03 9.92
C ALA A 144 6.60 -10.15 9.05
N LEU A 145 7.10 -9.82 7.86
CA LEU A 145 7.77 -10.77 6.96
C LEU A 145 9.19 -11.15 7.41
N GLU A 146 9.78 -10.40 8.35
CA GLU A 146 11.07 -10.75 8.96
C GLU A 146 11.01 -12.03 9.80
N ASP A 147 9.83 -12.38 10.35
CA ASP A 147 9.61 -13.65 11.04
C ASP A 147 9.03 -14.69 10.07
N PRO A 148 9.82 -15.69 9.62
CA PRO A 148 9.37 -16.71 8.67
C PRO A 148 8.27 -17.63 9.22
N ALA A 149 8.04 -17.64 10.55
CA ALA A 149 6.95 -18.39 11.14
C ALA A 149 5.57 -17.73 10.91
N ASN A 150 5.53 -16.45 10.55
CA ASN A 150 4.29 -15.75 10.22
C ASN A 150 3.77 -16.23 8.85
N GLN A 151 2.67 -16.98 8.84
CA GLN A 151 2.08 -17.55 7.62
C GLN A 151 0.78 -16.87 7.19
N ARG A 152 0.14 -16.14 8.10
CA ARG A 152 -1.11 -15.42 7.84
C ARG A 152 -1.01 -14.02 8.41
N PHE A 153 -1.57 -13.05 7.69
CA PHE A 153 -1.51 -11.65 8.06
C PHE A 153 -2.93 -11.11 8.21
N VAL A 154 -3.17 -10.45 9.33
CA VAL A 154 -4.44 -9.80 9.67
C VAL A 154 -4.14 -8.32 9.85
N LEU A 155 -4.47 -7.50 8.86
CA LEU A 155 -4.35 -6.05 8.97
C LEU A 155 -5.63 -5.48 9.60
N ILE A 156 -5.46 -4.64 10.62
CA ILE A 156 -6.54 -4.02 11.39
C ILE A 156 -6.28 -2.52 11.46
N SER A 157 -7.20 -1.73 10.92
CA SER A 157 -7.17 -0.27 11.03
C SER A 157 -8.20 0.26 12.05
N ASP A 158 -7.95 1.48 12.56
CA ASP A 158 -8.84 2.24 13.46
C ASP A 158 -10.33 2.27 13.08
N ARG A 159 -10.68 2.03 11.79
CA ARG A 159 -12.05 2.15 11.26
C ARG A 159 -12.66 0.82 10.82
N TYR A 160 -12.08 -0.30 11.24
CA TYR A 160 -12.48 -1.66 10.88
C TYR A 160 -12.36 -1.95 9.38
N LEU A 161 -11.16 -2.29 8.95
CA LEU A 161 -11.00 -3.09 7.75
C LEU A 161 -10.07 -4.26 8.09
N VAL A 162 -10.65 -5.44 8.28
CA VAL A 162 -9.91 -6.70 8.39
C VAL A 162 -9.64 -7.18 6.97
N PHE A 163 -8.41 -6.97 6.48
CA PHE A 163 -7.96 -7.67 5.28
C PHE A 163 -7.27 -8.96 5.72
N THR A 164 -7.91 -10.09 5.44
CA THR A 164 -7.21 -11.38 5.43
C THR A 164 -6.42 -11.43 4.14
N ILE A 165 -5.08 -11.35 4.22
CA ILE A 165 -4.24 -11.54 3.03
C ILE A 165 -4.10 -13.05 2.84
N PRO A 166 -4.76 -13.66 1.83
CA PRO A 166 -4.57 -15.07 1.56
C PRO A 166 -3.11 -15.27 1.15
N CYS A 167 -2.43 -16.19 1.83
CA CYS A 167 -1.14 -16.66 1.37
C CYS A 167 -1.37 -17.35 0.02
N LEU A 168 -0.79 -16.81 -1.06
CA LEU A 168 -0.77 -17.47 -2.36
C LEU A 168 -0.03 -18.81 -2.17
N LYS A 169 -0.79 -19.91 -2.26
CA LYS A 169 -0.25 -21.27 -2.28
C LYS A 169 0.42 -21.56 -3.61
#